data_AF-A0A7S3KK63-F1
#
_entry.id   AF-A0A7S3KK63-F1
#
_cell.length_a   1.000
_cell.length_b   1.000
_cell.length_c   1.000
_cell.angle_alpha   90.00
_cell.angle_beta   90.00
_cell.angle_gamma   90.00
#
_symmetry.space_group_name_H-M   'P 1'
#
loop_
_entity.id
_entity.type
_entity.pdbx_description
1 polymer ?
#
loop_
_entity_poly.entity_id
_entity_poly.type
_entity_poly.pdbx_seq_one_letter_code
_entity_poly.pdbx_strand_id
1 'polypeptide(L)'
;PDSPWRIRMIRGHVEQEEIFIGSSSLITVTLISRKATLMGGIIDTGIDDDGSVSHYVETEQCLEIGNNFLSFVMVRGAVPCFYDTELQREFEMHDAAFKFHIKSMIE
;
A
#
# COMPACT_ATOMS: atom_id res chain seq x y z
N PRO A 1 21.52 -12.88 3.04
CA PRO A 1 22.22 -13.02 1.74
C PRO A 1 21.26 -13.58 0.68
N ASP A 2 21.03 -12.82 -0.38
CA ASP A 2 20.07 -13.16 -1.42
C ASP A 2 20.62 -14.29 -2.31
N SER A 3 20.03 -15.47 -2.16
CA SER A 3 20.21 -16.58 -3.10
C SER A 3 19.71 -16.14 -4.48
N PRO A 4 20.43 -16.45 -5.58
CA PRO A 4 19.97 -16.13 -6.95
C PRO A 4 18.64 -16.81 -7.30
N TRP A 5 18.21 -17.77 -6.49
CA TRP A 5 16.96 -18.51 -6.62
C TRP A 5 15.78 -17.87 -5.89
N ARG A 6 15.99 -16.73 -5.21
CA ARG A 6 14.93 -16.02 -4.46
C ARG A 6 14.43 -14.81 -5.26
N ILE A 7 13.25 -14.93 -5.83
CA ILE A 7 12.58 -13.86 -6.57
C ILE A 7 11.39 -13.34 -5.75
N ARG A 8 11.31 -12.02 -5.56
CA ARG A 8 10.16 -11.37 -4.91
C ARG A 8 9.01 -11.23 -5.91
N MET A 9 7.81 -11.56 -5.47
CA MET A 9 6.57 -11.38 -6.24
C MET A 9 5.63 -10.44 -5.48
N ILE A 10 4.76 -9.77 -6.23
CA ILE A 10 3.69 -8.96 -5.65
C ILE A 10 2.35 -9.66 -5.84
N ARG A 11 1.42 -9.42 -4.91
CA ARG A 11 0.00 -9.73 -5.09
C ARG A 11 -0.71 -8.42 -5.43
N GLY A 12 -1.43 -8.38 -6.54
CA GLY A 12 -2.17 -7.19 -6.94
C GLY A 12 -2.33 -7.12 -8.46
N HIS A 13 -1.97 -5.99 -9.06
CA HIS A 13 -2.18 -5.72 -10.48
C HIS A 13 -0.97 -5.01 -11.08
N VAL A 14 -0.69 -5.29 -12.36
CA VAL A 14 0.30 -4.56 -13.17
C VAL A 14 -0.28 -4.44 -14.56
N GLU A 15 -0.35 -3.22 -15.07
CA GLU A 15 -0.82 -2.94 -16.42
C GLU A 15 -0.06 -1.75 -16.98
N GLN A 16 0.16 -1.76 -18.28
CA GLN A 16 0.89 -0.72 -18.98
C GLN A 16 0.24 -0.45 -20.33
N GLU A 17 0.02 0.82 -20.63
CA GLU A 17 -0.63 1.27 -21.85
C GLU A 17 0.13 2.46 -22.43
N GLU A 18 0.14 2.56 -23.76
CA GLU A 18 0.74 3.67 -24.49
C GLU A 18 -0.35 4.62 -25.00
N ILE A 19 -0.22 5.90 -24.67
CA ILE A 19 -1.23 6.92 -24.95
C ILE A 19 -0.58 8.10 -25.65
N PHE A 20 -1.20 8.59 -26.71
CA PHE A 20 -0.79 9.85 -27.36
C PHE A 20 -1.52 11.03 -26.73
N ILE A 21 -0.78 12.00 -26.19
CA ILE A 21 -1.31 13.28 -25.74
C ILE A 21 -0.98 14.39 -26.73
N GLY A 22 -2.02 15.07 -27.19
CA GLY A 22 -1.90 16.13 -28.19
C GLY A 22 -1.48 15.59 -29.55
N SER A 23 -0.65 16.33 -30.27
CA SER A 23 -0.30 16.04 -31.66
C SER A 23 0.85 15.05 -31.83
N SER A 24 1.68 14.76 -30.80
CA SER A 24 2.84 13.87 -30.98
C SER A 24 3.45 13.28 -29.70
N SER A 25 2.96 13.59 -28.49
CA SER A 25 3.63 13.13 -27.27
C SER A 25 3.12 11.74 -26.90
N LEU A 26 3.90 10.71 -27.22
CA LEU A 26 3.69 9.36 -26.72
C LEU A 26 4.04 9.33 -25.23
N ILE A 27 3.13 8.79 -24.43
CA ILE A 27 3.27 8.61 -22.99
C ILE A 27 3.00 7.14 -22.68
N THR A 28 3.92 6.52 -21.97
CA THR A 28 3.69 5.21 -21.38
C THR A 28 3.13 5.41 -19.99
N VAL A 29 1.94 4.86 -19.74
CA VAL A 29 1.30 4.86 -18.42
C VAL A 29 1.37 3.46 -17.86
N THR A 30 1.97 3.31 -16.68
CA THR A 30 2.02 2.03 -15.96
C THR A 30 1.25 2.18 -14.66
N LEU A 31 0.31 1.28 -14.40
CA LEU A 31 -0.44 1.21 -13.16
C LEU A 31 -0.04 -0.07 -12.41
N ILE A 32 0.49 0.09 -11.21
CA ILE A 32 0.92 -1.01 -10.35
C ILE A 32 0.13 -0.95 -9.05
N SER A 33 -0.49 -2.04 -8.63
CA SER A 33 -1.09 -2.17 -7.30
C SER A 33 -0.45 -3.32 -6.53
N ARG A 34 -0.02 -3.07 -5.31
CA ARG A 34 0.68 -4.01 -4.43
C ARG A 34 -0.06 -4.15 -3.12
N LYS A 35 -0.63 -5.33 -2.87
CA LYS A 35 -1.24 -5.68 -1.59
C LYS A 35 -0.17 -6.13 -0.61
N ALA A 36 -0.18 -5.57 0.60
CA ALA A 36 0.68 -6.01 1.69
C ALA A 36 0.45 -7.48 2.03
N THR A 37 1.53 -8.17 2.38
CA THR A 37 1.46 -9.57 2.84
C THR A 37 1.19 -9.64 4.34
N LEU A 38 1.73 -8.68 5.10
CA LEU A 38 1.45 -8.53 6.53
C LEU A 38 0.06 -7.92 6.68
N MET A 39 -0.83 -8.65 7.36
CA MET A 39 -2.19 -8.23 7.65
C MET A 39 -2.32 -8.18 9.17
N GLY A 40 -2.64 -7.01 9.71
CA GLY A 40 -3.07 -6.89 11.11
C GLY A 40 -4.59 -7.02 11.25
N GLY A 41 -5.04 -7.29 12.47
CA GLY A 41 -6.45 -7.45 12.82
C GLY A 41 -6.99 -8.88 12.70
N ILE A 42 -8.19 -9.11 13.22
CA ILE A 42 -8.90 -10.39 13.12
C ILE A 42 -9.89 -10.30 11.96
N ILE A 43 -9.92 -11.34 11.13
CA ILE A 43 -10.89 -11.62 10.07
C ILE A 43 -10.79 -10.71 8.84
N ASP A 44 -10.99 -9.39 8.93
CA ASP A 44 -10.99 -8.50 7.74
C ASP A 44 -10.87 -6.98 8.01
N THR A 45 -10.78 -6.56 9.27
CA THR A 45 -10.74 -5.14 9.62
C THR A 45 -9.88 -4.86 10.83
N GLY A 46 -9.24 -3.69 10.79
CA GLY A 46 -8.61 -3.08 11.94
C GLY A 46 -7.09 -3.14 11.92
N ILE A 47 -6.53 -2.72 13.04
CA ILE A 47 -5.09 -2.64 13.31
C ILE A 47 -4.66 -3.76 14.27
N ASP A 48 -3.43 -4.24 14.19
CA ASP A 48 -2.83 -5.11 15.21
C ASP A 48 -1.93 -4.34 16.19
N ASP A 49 -1.35 -5.07 17.15
CA ASP A 49 -0.47 -4.50 18.18
C ASP A 49 0.86 -3.98 17.60
N ASP A 50 1.24 -4.44 16.40
CA ASP A 50 2.39 -3.98 15.64
C ASP A 50 2.05 -2.80 14.70
N GLY A 51 0.81 -2.30 14.74
CA GLY A 51 0.33 -1.17 13.95
C GLY A 51 0.07 -1.47 12.47
N SER A 52 0.00 -2.74 12.08
CA SER A 52 -0.35 -3.16 10.72
C SER A 52 -1.85 -3.16 10.55
N VAL A 53 -2.34 -2.66 9.41
CA VAL A 53 -3.78 -2.67 9.09
C VAL A 53 -4.13 -3.77 8.11
N SER A 54 -5.34 -4.30 8.21
CA SER A 54 -5.87 -5.22 7.20
C SER A 54 -5.95 -4.55 5.82
N HIS A 55 -5.79 -5.34 4.76
CA HIS A 55 -6.00 -4.94 3.36
C HIS A 55 -5.24 -3.69 2.91
N TYR A 56 -4.05 -3.44 3.47
CA TYR A 56 -3.17 -2.36 2.99
C TYR A 56 -2.74 -2.61 1.53
N VAL A 57 -2.91 -1.60 0.69
CA VAL A 57 -2.58 -1.60 -0.74
C VAL A 57 -1.94 -0.27 -1.10
N GLU A 58 -0.82 -0.34 -1.81
CA GLU A 58 -0.24 0.79 -2.54
C GLU A 58 -0.63 0.69 -4.00
N THR A 59 -1.11 1.78 -4.58
CA THR A 59 -1.32 1.91 -6.02
C THR A 59 -0.41 3.02 -6.54
N GLU A 60 0.48 2.65 -7.45
CA GLU A 60 1.46 3.53 -8.07
C GLU A 60 1.12 3.74 -9.54
N GLN A 61 1.01 4.99 -9.94
CA GLN A 61 0.91 5.41 -11.33
C GLN A 61 2.26 5.96 -11.78
N CYS A 62 2.87 5.27 -12.75
CA CYS A 62 4.09 5.71 -13.40
C CYS A 62 3.78 6.30 -14.78
N LEU A 63 4.47 7.38 -15.14
CA LEU A 63 4.39 8.01 -16.45
C LEU A 63 5.78 8.14 -17.05
N GLU A 64 5.97 7.61 -18.25
CA GLU A 64 7.20 7.80 -19.03
C GLU A 64 6.90 8.73 -20.22
N ILE A 65 7.60 9.86 -20.28
CA ILE A 65 7.40 10.89 -21.31
C ILE A 65 8.77 11.28 -21.87
N GLY A 66 9.12 10.71 -23.02
CA GLY A 66 10.46 10.86 -23.60
C GLY A 66 11.53 10.31 -22.65
N ASN A 67 12.33 11.20 -22.05
CA ASN A 67 13.37 10.85 -21.08
C ASN A 67 12.97 11.11 -19.63
N ASN A 68 11.74 11.57 -19.38
CA ASN A 68 11.25 11.85 -18.04
C ASN A 68 10.44 10.68 -17.50
N PHE A 69 10.62 10.40 -16.21
CA PHE A 69 9.86 9.41 -15.46
C PHE A 69 9.19 10.10 -14.27
N LEU A 70 7.88 9.91 -14.13
CA LEU A 70 7.12 10.35 -12.95
C LEU A 70 6.52 9.13 -12.28
N SER A 71 6.48 9.14 -10.94
CA SER A 71 5.75 8.14 -10.15
C SER A 71 4.91 8.87 -9.11
N PHE A 72 3.67 8.42 -8.95
CA PHE A 72 2.75 8.90 -7.94
C PHE A 72 2.12 7.71 -7.23
N VAL A 73 2.26 7.65 -5.90
CA VAL A 73 1.75 6.56 -5.06
C VAL A 73 0.57 7.04 -4.24
N MET A 74 -0.50 6.26 -4.23
CA MET A 74 -1.62 6.37 -3.31
C MET A 74 -1.73 5.11 -2.45
N VAL A 75 -2.24 5.26 -1.23
CA VAL A 75 -2.42 4.14 -0.29
C VAL A 75 -3.88 3.99 0.09
N ARG A 76 -4.31 2.75 0.32
CA ARG A 76 -5.62 2.39 0.88
C ARG A 76 -5.43 1.27 1.88
N GLY A 77 -6.22 1.25 2.95
CA GLY A 77 -6.23 0.15 3.92
C GLY A 77 -7.48 0.19 4.80
N ALA A 78 -7.59 -0.76 5.73
CA ALA A 78 -8.56 -0.67 6.80
C ALA A 78 -8.31 0.57 7.67
N VAL A 79 -9.36 1.07 8.31
CA VAL A 79 -9.22 2.15 9.29
C VAL A 79 -8.33 1.64 10.44
N PRO A 80 -7.31 2.40 10.87
CA PRO A 80 -6.38 1.99 11.92
C PRO A 80 -7.02 2.05 13.31
N CYS A 81 -7.97 1.15 13.56
CA CYS A 81 -8.62 0.96 14.86
C CYS A 81 -8.76 -0.53 15.15
N PHE A 82 -8.75 -0.94 16.43
CA PHE A 82 -9.04 -2.33 16.76
C PHE A 82 -10.50 -2.65 16.47
N TYR A 83 -10.75 -3.79 15.82
CA TYR A 83 -12.10 -4.32 15.62
C TYR A 83 -12.40 -5.27 16.76
N ASP A 84 -13.18 -4.82 17.74
CA ASP A 84 -13.53 -5.67 18.88
C ASP A 84 -15.06 -5.76 19.03
N THR A 85 -15.57 -6.98 18.87
CA THR A 85 -16.97 -7.33 19.16
C THR A 85 -17.18 -7.68 20.63
N GLU A 86 -16.13 -7.97 21.41
CA GLU A 86 -16.25 -8.32 22.83
C GLU A 86 -15.02 -7.88 23.64
N LEU A 87 -15.15 -6.72 24.30
CA LEU A 87 -14.35 -6.20 25.43
C LEU A 87 -13.01 -5.46 25.17
N GLN A 88 -13.11 -4.13 25.25
CA GLN A 88 -12.24 -3.23 26.04
C GLN A 88 -10.72 -3.49 25.98
N ARG A 89 -10.09 -3.26 24.83
CA ARG A 89 -8.69 -2.82 24.83
C ARG A 89 -8.61 -1.41 25.42
N GLU A 90 -7.65 -1.17 26.31
CA GLU A 90 -7.48 0.13 26.97
C GLU A 90 -7.28 1.25 25.92
N PHE A 91 -7.86 2.42 26.17
CA PHE A 91 -7.79 3.58 25.27
C PHE A 91 -6.33 3.94 24.89
N GLU A 92 -5.39 3.74 25.81
CA GLU A 92 -3.97 3.99 25.57
C GLU A 92 -3.36 3.06 24.51
N MET A 93 -3.79 1.79 24.45
CA MET A 93 -3.34 0.85 23.42
C MET A 93 -3.85 1.23 22.04
N HIS A 94 -5.10 1.70 21.95
CA HIS A 94 -5.66 2.22 20.69
C HIS A 94 -4.88 3.42 20.17
N ASP A 95 -4.56 4.38 21.05
CA ASP A 95 -3.81 5.59 20.70
C ASP A 95 -2.37 5.27 20.29
N ALA A 96 -1.71 4.35 20.99
CA ALA A 96 -0.35 3.91 20.68
C ALA A 96 -0.26 3.23 19.30
N ALA A 97 -1.14 2.25 19.02
CA ALA A 97 -1.14 1.54 17.74
C ALA A 97 -1.46 2.49 16.57
N PHE A 98 -2.45 3.38 16.74
CA PHE A 98 -2.78 4.39 15.74
C PHE A 98 -1.59 5.32 15.46
N LYS A 99 -0.95 5.86 16.50
CA LYS A 99 0.22 6.74 16.35
C LYS A 99 1.37 6.03 15.65
N PHE A 100 1.61 4.77 16.00
CA PHE A 100 2.64 3.97 15.35
C PHE A 100 2.34 3.78 13.86
N HIS A 101 1.09 3.44 13.52
CA HIS A 101 0.66 3.29 12.13
C HIS A 101 0.84 4.58 11.32
N ILE A 102 0.35 5.71 11.82
CA ILE A 102 0.48 7.01 11.14
C ILE A 102 1.96 7.39 10.98
N LYS A 103 2.78 7.14 12.01
CA LYS A 103 4.22 7.39 11.94
C LYS A 103 4.87 6.54 10.84
N SER A 104 4.51 5.25 10.75
CA SER A 104 5.03 4.35 9.71
C SER A 104 4.62 4.73 8.29
N MET A 105 3.55 5.52 8.11
CA MET A 105 3.14 6.05 6.81
C MET A 105 3.94 7.30 6.38
N ILE A 106 4.55 8.00 7.34
CA ILE A 106 5.29 9.26 7.10
C ILE A 106 6.79 9.00 6.92
N GLU A 107 7.31 7.96 7.60
CA GLU A 107 8.71 7.51 7.51
C GLU A 107 9.00 6.73 6.23
#